data_AF-A0ABD0RT51-F1
#
_entry.id   AF-A0ABD0RT51-F1
#
_cell.length_a   1.000
_cell.length_b   1.000
_cell.length_c   1.000
_cell.angle_alpha   90.00
_cell.angle_beta   90.00
_cell.angle_gamma   90.00
#
_symmetry.space_group_name_H-M   'P 1'
#
loop_
_entity.id
_entity.type
_entity.pdbx_description
1 polymer ?
#
loop_
_entity_poly.entity_id
_entity_poly.type
_entity_poly.pdbx_seq_one_letter_code
_entity_poly.pdbx_strand_id
1 'polypeptide(L)' 'NRLFPTPQNCVQHLLNEETLSGIYTIYINRDLSQGVQVYCDMTTDGGGWI' A
#
# COMPACT_ATOMS: atom_id res chain seq x y z
N ASN A 1 10.14 7.94 8.81
CA ASN A 1 10.01 6.61 9.46
C ASN A 1 8.66 6.06 9.02
N ARG A 2 8.57 4.88 8.40
CA ARG A 2 7.28 4.35 7.94
C ARG A 2 6.45 3.86 9.12
N LEU A 3 5.16 4.20 9.16
CA LEU A 3 4.21 3.73 10.18
C LEU A 3 3.93 2.23 10.02
N PHE A 4 3.89 1.76 8.77
CA PHE A 4 3.72 0.35 8.40
C PHE A 4 4.95 -0.16 7.64
N PRO A 5 5.85 -0.91 8.31
CA PRO A 5 7.01 -1.53 7.65
C PRO A 5 6.62 -2.59 6.62
N THR A 6 5.48 -3.25 6.82
CA THR A 6 4.91 -4.30 5.96
C THR A 6 3.45 -3.96 5.60
N PRO A 7 3.22 -3.06 4.64
CA PRO A 7 1.88 -2.65 4.24
C PRO A 7 1.09 -3.83 3.67
N GLN A 8 -0.16 -3.98 4.09
CA GLN A 8 -1.06 -5.07 3.70
C GLN A 8 -2.10 -4.63 2.66
N ASN A 9 -2.25 -3.33 2.44
CA ASN A 9 -3.17 -2.73 1.48
C ASN A 9 -2.71 -1.31 1.10
N CYS A 10 -3.35 -0.73 0.10
CA CYS A 10 -3.03 0.61 -0.38
C CYS A 10 -3.29 1.71 0.66
N VAL A 11 -4.24 1.53 1.58
CA VAL A 11 -4.44 2.48 2.71
C VAL A 11 -3.21 2.56 3.61
N GLN A 12 -2.54 1.43 3.90
CA GLN A 12 -1.32 1.44 4.71
C GLN A 12 -0.13 2.10 4.00
N HIS A 13 -0.07 2.02 2.67
CA HIS A 13 0.87 2.82 1.88
C HIS A 13 0.54 4.32 1.96
N LEU A 14 -0.73 4.68 1.82
CA LEU A 14 -1.18 6.07 1.94
C LEU A 14 -0.87 6.67 3.33
N LEU A 15 -1.07 5.91 4.39
CA LEU A 15 -0.71 6.29 5.78
C LEU A 15 0.80 6.34 6.02
N ASN A 16 1.61 5.76 5.13
CA ASN A 16 3.06 5.97 5.08
C ASN A 16 3.46 7.22 4.26
N GLU A 17 2.50 8.07 3.91
CA GLU A 17 2.67 9.27 3.09
C GLU A 17 3.03 8.96 1.62
N GLU A 18 2.74 7.74 1.15
CA GLU A 18 2.93 7.33 -0.24
C GLU A 18 1.65 7.67 -1.05
N THR A 19 1.58 8.90 -1.56
CA THR A 19 0.36 9.51 -2.11
C THR A 19 0.23 9.45 -3.64
N LEU A 20 1.20 8.86 -4.34
CA LEU A 20 1.19 8.76 -5.80
C LEU A 20 0.51 7.44 -6.23
N SER A 21 -0.45 7.51 -7.15
CA SER A 21 -1.02 6.30 -7.74
C SER A 21 0.04 5.54 -8.55
N GLY A 22 0.04 4.22 -8.46
CA GLY A 22 1.09 3.39 -9.09
C GLY A 22 1.09 1.95 -8.59
N ILE A 23 2.09 1.17 -9.01
CA ILE A 23 2.24 -0.21 -8.54
C ILE A 23 2.94 -0.24 -7.19
N TYR A 24 2.33 -0.90 -6.20
CA TYR A 24 2.88 -1.13 -4.87
C TYR A 24 2.91 -2.61 -4.53
N THR A 25 3.79 -3.00 -3.60
CA THR A 25 3.82 -4.36 -3.05
C THR A 25 3.11 -4.38 -1.70
N ILE A 26 2.02 -5.15 -1.62
CA ILE A 26 1.32 -5.45 -0.36
C ILE A 26 1.72 -6.84 0.15
N TYR A 27 1.69 -7.05 1.46
CA TYR A 27 2.09 -8.30 2.10
C TYR A 27 0.90 -8.97 2.78
N ILE A 28 0.46 -10.11 2.25
CA ILE A 28 -0.67 -10.86 2.83
C ILE A 28 -0.27 -11.41 4.20
N ASN A 29 -1.15 -11.29 5.20
CA ASN A 29 -0.90 -11.72 6.58
C ASN A 29 0.40 -11.16 7.21
N ARG A 30 0.90 -10.01 6.71
CA ARG A 30 2.20 -9.42 7.10
C ARG A 30 3.41 -10.32 6.82
N ASP A 31 3.27 -11.28 5.92
CA ASP A 31 4.34 -12.19 5.51
C ASP A 31 5.13 -11.60 4.34
N LEU A 32 6.42 -11.33 4.57
CA LEU A 32 7.33 -10.79 3.55
C LEU A 32 7.53 -11.73 2.35
N SER A 33 7.28 -13.02 2.51
CA SER A 33 7.34 -14.00 1.42
C SER A 33 6.09 -13.99 0.53
N GLN A 34 4.99 -13.36 0.99
CA GLN A 34 3.71 -13.27 0.30
C GLN A 34 3.45 -11.85 -0.22
N GLY A 35 4.48 -11.25 -0.83
CA GLY A 35 4.39 -9.95 -1.49
C GLY A 35 3.61 -10.05 -2.82
N VAL A 36 2.58 -9.23 -2.98
CA VAL A 36 1.76 -9.14 -4.21
C VAL A 36 1.81 -7.72 -4.74
N GLN A 37 2.08 -7.58 -6.04
CA GLN A 37 2.02 -6.29 -6.70
C GLN A 37 0.57 -5.95 -7.08
N VAL A 38 0.12 -4.77 -6.68
CA VAL A 38 -1.20 -4.22 -6.98
C VAL A 38 -1.05 -2.80 -7.51
N TYR A 39 -1.98 -2.36 -8.35
CA TYR A 39 -2.10 -0.94 -8.64
C TYR A 39 -2.82 -0.28 -7.46
N CYS A 40 -2.23 0.73 -6.86
CA CYS A 40 -2.91 1.55 -5.88
C CYS A 40 -3.35 2.86 -6.51
N ASP A 41 -4.65 3.14 -6.45
CA ASP A 41 -5.14 4.51 -6.67
C ASP A 41 -5.09 5.26 -5.34
N MET A 42 -4.18 6.22 -5.27
CA MET A 42 -3.94 7.06 -4.09
C MET A 42 -4.64 8.42 -4.17
N THR A 43 -5.45 8.65 -5.20
CA THR A 43 -5.99 9.98 -5.54
C THR A 43 -7.51 10.04 -5.54
N THR A 44 -8.20 9.00 -6.02
CA THR A 44 -9.67 8.99 -6.10
C THR A 44 -10.31 8.89 -4.71
N ASP A 45 -11.20 9.82 -4.37
CA ASP A 45 -11.95 9.88 -3.10
C ASP A 45 -11.07 9.69 -1.84
N GLY A 46 -9.88 10.30 -1.85
CA GLY A 46 -8.94 10.22 -0.72
C GLY A 46 -7.97 9.03 -0.79
N GLY A 47 -8.07 8.17 -1.80
CA GLY A 47 -7.07 7.16 -2.12
C GLY A 47 -7.09 5.90 -1.26
N GLY A 48 -6.08 5.04 -1.47
CA GLY A 48 -5.94 3.78 -0.74
C GLY A 48 -6.71 2.60 -1.37
N TRP A 49 -7.07 2.72 -2.64
CA TRP A 49 -7.78 1.69 -3.40
C TRP A 49 -6.79 0.74 -4.08
N ILE A 50 -7.16 -0.54 -4.20
CA ILE A 50 -6.50 -1.59 -5.00
C ILE A 50 -7.17 -1.67 -6.37
#